data_AF-A0A9E3H1E2-F1
#
_entry.id   AF-A0A9E3H1E2-F1
#
_cell.length_a   1.000
_cell.length_b   1.000
_cell.length_c   1.000
_cell.angle_alpha   90.00
_cell.angle_beta   90.00
_cell.angle_gamma   90.00
#
_symmetry.space_group_name_H-M   'P 1'
#
loop_
_entity.id
_entity.type
_entity.pdbx_description
1 polymer ?
#
loop_
_entity_poly.entity_id
_entity_poly.type
_entity_poly.pdbx_seq_one_letter_code
_entity_poly.pdbx_strand_id
1 'polypeptide(L)'
;MSRDPLGPVLRLRRMARDATLRDLAAALAQEAACAQAVARLEDAIARETEAATALTGDDSVVEAFGLWLRRARHELDGAGAAREAAAGEVVLVRSVLAAARAAVRAAEELVARHEAEQRANEARAEQRSLDEIASVPTEEPGDPT
;
A
#
# COMPACT_ATOMS: atom_id res chain seq x y z
N MET A 1 18.04 12.33 28.59
CA MET A 1 16.82 11.92 27.86
C MET A 1 17.23 10.96 26.76
N SER A 2 17.03 9.65 26.97
CA SER A 2 17.32 8.66 25.94
C SER A 2 16.35 8.90 24.77
N ARG A 3 16.87 9.20 23.59
CA ARG A 3 16.03 9.32 22.38
C ARG A 3 15.46 7.94 22.10
N ASP A 4 14.13 7.80 22.07
CA ASP A 4 13.47 6.59 21.61
C ASP A 4 13.99 6.23 20.20
N PRO A 5 14.80 5.16 20.07
CA PRO A 5 15.44 4.83 18.81
C PRO A 5 14.44 4.24 17.80
N LEU A 6 13.26 3.81 18.23
CA LEU A 6 12.28 3.11 17.41
C LEU A 6 11.16 4.04 16.89
N GLY A 7 10.93 5.18 17.55
CA GLY A 7 9.99 6.20 17.09
C GLY A 7 10.19 6.65 15.63
N PRO A 8 11.43 6.93 15.16
CA PRO A 8 11.69 7.23 13.76
C PRO A 8 11.37 6.07 12.81
N VAL A 9 11.66 4.82 13.21
CA VAL A 9 11.39 3.62 12.40
C VAL A 9 9.89 3.44 12.21
N LEU A 10 9.10 3.54 13.28
CA LEU A 10 7.64 3.43 13.21
C LEU A 10 7.04 4.52 12.32
N ARG A 11 7.54 5.77 12.43
CA ARG A 11 7.11 6.88 11.58
C ARG A 11 7.39 6.60 10.10
N LEU A 12 8.59 6.14 9.76
CA LEU A 12 8.96 5.79 8.39
C LEU A 12 8.07 4.67 7.84
N ARG A 13 7.77 3.64 8.62
CA ARG A 13 6.87 2.55 8.19
C ARG A 13 5.45 3.04 7.93
N ARG A 14 4.93 3.93 8.78
CA ARG A 14 3.61 4.56 8.56
C ARG A 14 3.59 5.43 7.30
N MET A 15 4.63 6.25 7.08
CA MET A 15 4.77 7.04 5.86
C MET A 15 4.82 6.17 4.60
N ALA A 16 5.55 5.05 4.63
CA ALA A 16 5.61 4.10 3.52
C ALA A 16 4.24 3.48 3.22
N ARG A 17 3.50 3.03 4.24
CA ARG A 17 2.12 2.54 4.09
C ARG A 17 1.22 3.59 3.44
N ASP A 18 1.32 4.85 3.90
CA ASP A 18 0.47 5.93 3.40
C ASP A 18 0.84 6.33 1.95
N ALA A 19 2.11 6.21 1.57
CA ALA A 19 2.54 6.32 0.18
C ALA A 19 1.91 5.22 -0.68
N THR A 20 2.02 3.95 -0.26
CA THR A 20 1.44 2.83 -1.01
C THR A 20 -0.09 2.92 -1.13
N LEU A 21 -0.78 3.53 -0.15
CA LEU A 21 -2.22 3.80 -0.28
C LEU A 21 -2.54 4.79 -1.40
N ARG A 22 -1.71 5.83 -1.58
CA ARG A 22 -1.85 6.76 -2.71
C ARG A 22 -1.56 6.08 -4.04
N ASP A 23 -0.53 5.23 -4.07
CA ASP A 23 -0.19 4.45 -5.27
C ASP A 23 -1.34 3.51 -5.64
N LEU A 24 -1.99 2.88 -4.65
CA LEU A 24 -3.15 2.02 -4.89
C LEU A 24 -4.32 2.81 -5.48
N ALA A 25 -4.59 4.01 -4.95
CA ALA A 25 -5.64 4.87 -5.47
C ALA A 25 -5.36 5.27 -6.93
N ALA A 26 -4.10 5.61 -7.26
CA ALA A 26 -3.69 5.93 -8.62
C ALA A 26 -3.83 4.72 -9.56
N ALA A 27 -3.40 3.53 -9.13
CA ALA A 27 -3.53 2.30 -9.91
C ALA A 27 -5.01 1.95 -10.20
N LEU A 28 -5.89 2.08 -9.21
CA LEU A 28 -7.33 1.85 -9.38
C LEU A 28 -7.97 2.89 -10.31
N ALA A 29 -7.56 4.15 -10.23
CA ALA A 29 -8.03 5.18 -11.15
C ALA A 29 -7.61 4.88 -12.60
N GLN A 30 -6.37 4.41 -12.78
CA GLN A 30 -5.86 4.01 -14.09
C GLN A 30 -6.60 2.77 -14.63
N GLU A 31 -6.82 1.75 -13.82
CA GLU A 31 -7.60 0.56 -14.18
C GLU A 31 -9.02 0.95 -14.64
N ALA A 32 -9.68 1.83 -13.89
CA ALA A 32 -11.01 2.33 -14.26
C ALA A 32 -11.00 3.13 -15.57
N ALA A 33 -9.98 3.96 -15.79
CA ALA A 33 -9.84 4.73 -17.04
C ALA A 33 -9.63 3.80 -18.25
N CYS A 34 -8.79 2.76 -18.12
CA CYS A 34 -8.60 1.75 -19.16
C CYS A 34 -9.90 0.97 -19.44
N ALA A 35 -10.63 0.57 -18.41
CA ALA A 35 -11.92 -0.10 -18.57
C ALA A 35 -12.94 0.78 -19.31
N GLN A 36 -13.00 2.07 -19.00
CA GLN A 36 -13.86 3.03 -19.72
C GLN A 36 -13.40 3.27 -21.17
N ALA A 37 -12.12 3.17 -21.46
CA ALA A 37 -11.61 3.28 -22.84
C ALA A 37 -12.06 2.08 -23.68
N VAL A 38 -11.94 0.86 -23.13
CA VAL A 38 -12.45 -0.37 -23.76
C VAL A 38 -13.95 -0.26 -24.04
N ALA A 39 -14.75 0.07 -23.03
CA ALA A 39 -16.20 0.19 -23.19
C ALA A 39 -16.58 1.23 -24.26
N ARG A 40 -15.90 2.39 -24.30
CA ARG A 40 -16.14 3.42 -25.32
C ARG A 40 -15.84 2.94 -26.73
N LEU A 41 -14.79 2.12 -26.92
CA LEU A 41 -14.43 1.55 -28.21
C LEU A 41 -15.41 0.46 -28.64
N GLU A 42 -15.82 -0.42 -27.71
CA GLU A 42 -16.85 -1.44 -27.94
C GLU A 42 -18.18 -0.78 -28.37
N ASP A 43 -18.60 0.26 -27.65
CA ASP A 43 -19.80 1.03 -27.98
C ASP A 43 -19.69 1.73 -29.35
N ALA A 44 -18.52 2.26 -29.69
CA ALA A 44 -18.30 2.87 -31.01
C ALA A 44 -18.38 1.83 -32.13
N ILE A 45 -17.75 0.67 -31.95
CA ILE A 45 -17.85 -0.46 -32.89
C ILE A 45 -19.29 -0.92 -33.06
N ALA A 46 -20.05 -1.05 -31.97
CA ALA A 46 -21.44 -1.45 -32.02
C ALA A 46 -22.31 -0.45 -32.79
N ARG A 47 -22.21 0.85 -32.44
CA ARG A 47 -22.98 1.91 -33.11
C ARG A 47 -22.69 2.02 -34.60
N GLU A 48 -21.41 2.01 -34.98
CA GLU A 48 -21.04 2.12 -36.40
C GLU A 48 -21.39 0.85 -37.17
N THR A 49 -21.34 -0.33 -36.54
CA THR A 49 -21.81 -1.56 -37.17
C THR A 49 -23.31 -1.51 -37.42
N GLU A 50 -24.10 -1.05 -36.45
CA GLU A 50 -25.55 -0.86 -36.61
C GLU A 50 -25.85 0.11 -37.75
N ALA A 51 -25.17 1.27 -37.77
CA ALA A 51 -25.31 2.26 -38.84
C ALA A 51 -24.96 1.66 -40.22
N ALA A 52 -23.85 0.94 -40.33
CA ALA A 52 -23.43 0.29 -41.57
C ALA A 52 -24.43 -0.77 -42.04
N THR A 53 -25.08 -1.50 -41.13
CA THR A 53 -26.12 -2.48 -41.48
C THR A 53 -27.46 -1.86 -41.86
N ALA A 54 -27.75 -0.64 -41.39
CA ALA A 54 -28.98 0.08 -41.72
C ALA A 54 -28.89 0.86 -43.04
N LEU A 55 -27.67 1.17 -43.51
CA LEU A 55 -27.41 1.91 -44.73
C LEU A 55 -27.50 1.02 -45.97
N THR A 56 -28.25 1.47 -46.99
CA THR A 56 -28.05 1.04 -48.38
C THR A 56 -26.86 1.81 -48.95
N GLY A 57 -25.65 1.46 -48.52
CA GLY A 57 -24.40 2.04 -49.01
C GLY A 57 -23.95 1.44 -50.34
N ASP A 58 -23.20 2.22 -51.11
CA ASP A 58 -22.44 1.69 -52.24
C ASP A 58 -21.13 1.02 -51.76
N ASP A 59 -20.40 0.37 -52.68
CA ASP A 59 -19.15 -0.33 -52.37
C ASP A 59 -18.12 0.58 -51.66
N SER A 60 -18.13 1.90 -51.93
CA SER A 60 -17.19 2.84 -51.31
C SER A 60 -17.44 3.01 -49.82
N VAL A 61 -18.71 2.98 -49.39
CA VAL A 61 -19.11 3.02 -47.98
C VAL A 61 -18.69 1.74 -47.27
N VAL A 62 -18.84 0.58 -47.93
CA VAL A 62 -18.43 -0.73 -47.38
C VAL A 62 -16.92 -0.78 -47.19
N GLU A 63 -16.14 -0.32 -48.16
CA GLU A 63 -14.68 -0.26 -48.06
C GLU A 63 -14.21 0.69 -46.95
N ALA A 64 -14.83 1.89 -46.86
CA ALA A 64 -14.54 2.86 -45.81
C ALA A 64 -14.82 2.28 -44.41
N PHE A 65 -15.97 1.64 -44.23
CA PHE A 65 -16.31 0.94 -42.98
C PHE A 65 -15.31 -0.18 -42.67
N GLY A 66 -14.93 -0.99 -43.65
CA GLY A 66 -13.94 -2.06 -43.47
C GLY A 66 -12.56 -1.56 -43.05
N LEU A 67 -12.10 -0.43 -43.61
CA LEU A 67 -10.86 0.24 -43.19
C LEU A 67 -10.97 0.77 -41.77
N TRP A 68 -12.06 1.47 -41.45
CA TRP A 68 -12.31 2.01 -40.12
C TRP A 68 -12.37 0.89 -39.07
N LEU A 69 -13.11 -0.18 -39.35
CA LEU A 69 -13.35 -1.27 -38.42
C LEU A 69 -12.07 -2.05 -38.08
N ARG A 70 -11.18 -2.25 -39.06
CA ARG A 70 -9.85 -2.82 -38.81
C ARG A 70 -9.03 -1.97 -37.85
N ARG A 71 -9.03 -0.65 -38.04
CA ARG A 71 -8.36 0.28 -37.13
C ARG A 71 -8.99 0.26 -35.75
N ALA A 72 -10.32 0.33 -35.65
CA ALA A 72 -11.04 0.32 -34.39
C ALA A 72 -10.77 -0.96 -33.57
N ARG A 73 -10.66 -2.11 -34.23
CA ARG A 73 -10.31 -3.39 -33.57
C ARG A 73 -8.88 -3.42 -33.07
N HIS A 74 -7.93 -2.92 -33.86
CA HIS A 74 -6.55 -2.77 -33.38
C HIS A 74 -6.46 -1.81 -32.17
N GLU A 75 -7.21 -0.71 -32.18
CA GLU A 75 -7.31 0.19 -31.03
C GLU A 75 -7.95 -0.49 -29.81
N LEU A 76 -8.98 -1.32 -30.01
CA LEU A 76 -9.61 -2.12 -28.96
C LEU A 76 -8.66 -3.15 -28.36
N ASP A 77 -7.89 -3.86 -29.18
CA ASP A 77 -6.87 -4.81 -28.72
C ASP A 77 -5.81 -4.11 -27.87
N GLY A 78 -5.35 -2.94 -28.31
CA GLY A 78 -4.42 -2.10 -27.56
C GLY A 78 -5.00 -1.62 -26.22
N ALA A 79 -6.27 -1.20 -26.20
CA ALA A 79 -6.97 -0.82 -24.98
C ALA A 79 -7.17 -2.01 -24.03
N GLY A 80 -7.43 -3.20 -24.58
CA GLY A 80 -7.52 -4.47 -23.83
C GLY A 80 -6.21 -4.81 -23.15
N ALA A 81 -5.09 -4.75 -23.87
CA ALA A 81 -3.75 -4.97 -23.31
C ALA A 81 -3.41 -3.94 -22.21
N ALA A 82 -3.76 -2.66 -22.43
CA ALA A 82 -3.57 -1.61 -21.43
C ALA A 82 -4.43 -1.83 -20.17
N ARG A 83 -5.65 -2.34 -20.32
CA ARG A 83 -6.51 -2.72 -19.19
C ARG A 83 -5.93 -3.89 -18.40
N GLU A 84 -5.44 -4.92 -19.09
CA GLU A 84 -4.81 -6.08 -18.44
C GLU A 84 -3.55 -5.67 -17.66
N ALA A 85 -2.70 -4.83 -18.27
CA ALA A 85 -1.54 -4.28 -17.59
C ALA A 85 -1.92 -3.46 -16.34
N ALA A 86 -2.95 -2.62 -16.42
CA ALA A 86 -3.43 -1.84 -15.28
C ALA A 86 -4.01 -2.72 -14.16
N ALA A 87 -4.73 -3.80 -14.50
CA ALA A 87 -5.20 -4.77 -13.52
C ALA A 87 -4.03 -5.50 -12.84
N GLY A 88 -2.99 -5.84 -13.60
CA GLY A 88 -1.74 -6.40 -13.06
C GLY A 88 -1.05 -5.46 -12.07
N GLU A 89 -0.98 -4.16 -12.39
CA GLU A 89 -0.43 -3.14 -11.48
C GLU A 89 -1.21 -3.04 -10.17
N VAL A 90 -2.55 -3.08 -10.21
CA VAL A 90 -3.39 -3.09 -9.00
C VAL A 90 -3.07 -4.29 -8.11
N VAL A 91 -2.89 -5.48 -8.69
CA VAL A 91 -2.49 -6.68 -7.95
C VAL A 91 -1.12 -6.48 -7.29
N LEU A 92 -0.15 -5.96 -8.03
CA LEU A 92 1.20 -5.67 -7.53
C LEU A 92 1.15 -4.68 -6.37
N VAL A 93 0.48 -3.53 -6.53
CA VAL A 93 0.40 -2.50 -5.48
C VAL A 93 -0.35 -3.01 -4.24
N ARG A 94 -1.38 -3.86 -4.40
CA ARG A 94 -2.04 -4.52 -3.26
C ARG A 94 -1.09 -5.42 -2.48
N SER A 95 -0.21 -6.15 -3.18
CA SER A 95 0.80 -6.99 -2.52
C SER A 95 1.81 -6.15 -1.73
N VAL A 96 2.27 -5.03 -2.29
CA VAL A 96 3.16 -4.07 -1.62
C VAL A 96 2.46 -3.46 -0.40
N LEU A 97 1.17 -3.11 -0.50
CA LEU A 97 0.41 -2.58 0.63
C LEU A 97 0.27 -3.60 1.76
N ALA A 98 0.06 -4.88 1.44
CA ALA A 98 0.03 -5.95 2.42
C ALA A 98 1.37 -6.06 3.18
N ALA A 99 2.49 -6.00 2.44
CA ALA A 99 3.83 -5.99 3.03
C ALA A 99 4.07 -4.75 3.89
N ALA A 100 3.68 -3.55 3.43
CA ALA A 100 3.81 -2.31 4.19
C ALA A 100 3.01 -2.36 5.50
N ARG A 101 1.78 -2.90 5.48
CA ARG A 101 0.96 -3.12 6.68
C ARG A 101 1.62 -4.11 7.65
N ALA A 102 2.17 -5.20 7.14
CA ALA A 102 2.90 -6.17 7.97
C ALA A 102 4.14 -5.52 8.62
N ALA A 103 4.89 -4.70 7.88
CA ALA A 103 6.06 -4.01 8.39
C ALA A 103 5.72 -2.96 9.47
N VAL A 104 4.58 -2.27 9.36
CA VAL A 104 4.08 -1.39 10.43
C VAL A 104 3.80 -2.19 11.69
N ARG A 105 3.05 -3.30 11.60
CA ARG A 105 2.75 -4.14 12.76
C ARG A 105 4.01 -4.69 13.44
N ALA A 106 4.97 -5.14 12.65
CA ALA A 106 6.25 -5.62 13.18
C ALA A 106 7.02 -4.51 13.93
N ALA A 107 7.00 -3.28 13.42
CA ALA A 107 7.62 -2.15 14.10
C ALA A 107 6.89 -1.79 15.40
N GLU A 108 5.55 -1.84 15.42
CA GLU A 108 4.74 -1.61 16.63
C GLU A 108 5.04 -2.67 17.70
N GLU A 109 5.16 -3.93 17.31
CA GLU A 109 5.54 -5.01 18.22
C GLU A 109 6.97 -4.84 18.77
N LEU A 110 7.92 -4.42 17.93
CA LEU A 110 9.29 -4.14 18.35
C LEU A 110 9.33 -3.01 19.40
N VAL A 111 8.56 -1.94 19.19
CA VAL A 111 8.41 -0.83 20.15
C VAL A 111 7.87 -1.34 21.48
N ALA A 112 6.79 -2.12 21.46
CA ALA A 112 6.18 -2.66 22.67
C ALA A 112 7.14 -3.58 23.45
N ARG A 113 7.92 -4.42 22.75
CA ARG A 113 8.94 -5.27 23.37
C ARG A 113 10.05 -4.43 24.02
N HIS A 114 10.52 -3.39 23.32
CA HIS A 114 11.56 -2.51 23.85
C HIS A 114 11.11 -1.76 25.10
N GLU A 115 9.88 -1.24 25.12
CA GLU A 115 9.30 -0.59 26.30
C GLU A 115 9.11 -1.57 27.48
N ALA A 116 8.78 -2.83 27.21
CA ALA A 116 8.69 -3.85 28.24
C ALA A 116 10.07 -4.20 28.83
N GLU A 117 11.09 -4.31 27.99
CA GLU A 117 12.47 -4.56 28.41
C GLU A 117 13.03 -3.39 29.23
N GLN A 118 12.78 -2.15 28.82
CA GLN A 118 13.18 -0.95 29.57
C GLN A 118 12.55 -0.94 30.97
N ARG A 119 11.23 -1.14 31.07
CA ARG A 119 10.53 -1.21 32.37
C ARG A 119 11.06 -2.33 33.26
N ALA A 120 11.34 -3.51 32.70
CA ALA A 120 11.91 -4.62 33.46
C ALA A 120 13.33 -4.29 33.97
N ASN A 121 14.14 -3.58 33.18
CA ASN A 121 15.48 -3.17 33.58
C ASN A 121 15.46 -2.07 34.65
N GLU A 122 14.53 -1.11 34.54
CA GLU A 122 14.29 -0.09 35.55
C GLU A 122 13.86 -0.73 36.89
N ALA A 123 12.88 -1.64 36.87
CA ALA A 123 12.44 -2.35 38.07
C ALA A 123 13.57 -3.17 38.72
N ARG A 124 14.42 -3.84 37.92
CA ARG A 124 15.62 -4.53 38.43
C ARG A 124 16.64 -3.57 39.03
N ALA A 125 16.80 -2.38 38.45
CA ALA A 125 17.72 -1.38 38.97
C ALA A 125 17.22 -0.80 40.31
N GLU A 126 15.92 -0.54 40.41
CA GLU A 126 15.27 -0.11 41.65
C GLU A 126 15.40 -1.18 42.75
N GLN A 127 15.11 -2.45 42.43
CA GLN A 127 15.28 -3.55 43.39
C GLN A 127 16.72 -3.64 43.91
N ARG A 128 17.72 -3.58 43.02
CA ARG A 128 19.13 -3.59 43.43
C ARG A 128 19.48 -2.43 44.35
N SER A 129 18.96 -1.23 44.07
CA SER A 129 19.16 -0.06 44.94
C SER A 129 18.55 -0.25 46.32
N LEU A 130 17.39 -0.91 46.43
CA LEU A 130 16.75 -1.20 47.72
C LEU A 130 17.52 -2.27 48.51
N ASP A 131 17.97 -3.32 47.83
CA ASP A 131 18.77 -4.39 48.42
C ASP A 131 20.11 -3.85 48.96
N GLU A 132 20.76 -2.93 48.23
CA GLU A 132 21.99 -2.25 48.67
C GLU A 132 21.76 -1.48 49.98
N ILE A 133 20.68 -0.68 50.07
CA ILE A 133 20.32 0.07 51.29
C ILE A 133 20.05 -0.89 52.46
N ALA A 134 19.33 -1.98 52.22
CA ALA A 134 18.99 -2.96 53.26
C ALA A 134 20.23 -3.73 53.78
N SER A 135 21.30 -3.82 52.99
CA SER A 135 22.53 -4.52 53.34
C SER A 135 23.57 -3.68 54.09
N VAL A 136 23.37 -2.36 54.22
CA VAL A 136 24.23 -1.50 55.05
C VAL A 136 23.90 -1.75 56.52
N PRO A 137 24.84 -2.27 57.34
CA PRO A 137 24.58 -2.48 58.76
C PRO A 137 24.39 -1.13 59.45
N THR A 138 23.26 -0.96 60.12
CA THR A 138 23.05 0.13 61.07
C THR A 138 24.10 -0.02 62.17
N GLU A 139 25.15 0.79 62.13
CA GLU A 139 26.06 0.94 63.28
C GLU A 139 25.20 1.42 64.46
N GLU A 140 24.93 0.51 65.41
CA GLU A 140 24.33 0.86 66.68
C GLU A 140 25.26 1.87 67.36
N PRO A 141 24.76 3.06 67.76
CA PRO A 141 25.57 4.01 68.51
C PRO A 141 25.94 3.34 69.84
N GLY A 142 27.21 2.98 69.97
CA GLY A 142 27.76 2.34 71.16
C GLY A 142 27.38 3.10 72.42
N ASP A 143 26.81 2.37 73.37
CA ASP A 143 26.38 2.83 74.68
C ASP A 143 27.59 3.39 75.46
N PRO A 144 27.62 4.69 75.83
CA PRO A 144 28.67 5.21 76.68
C PRO A 144 28.41 4.79 78.13
N THR A 145 29.35 3.97 78.64
CA THR A 145 29.52 3.56 80.05
C THR A 145 29.30 4.66 81.08
#